data_AF-A0A7T2GJ88-F1
#
_entry.id   AF-A0A7T2GJ88-F1
#
_cell.length_a   1.000
_cell.length_b   1.000
_cell.length_c   1.000
_cell.angle_alpha   90.00
_cell.angle_beta   90.00
_cell.angle_gamma   90.00
#
_symmetry.space_group_name_H-M   'P 1'
#
loop_
_entity.id
_entity.type
_entity.pdbx_description
1 polymer ?
#
loop_
_entity_poly.entity_id
_entity_poly.type
_entity_poly.pdbx_seq_one_letter_code
_entity_poly.pdbx_strand_id
1 'polypeptide(L)' 'MTDPLPSNDATWRNRFIALNLTRIGGTALTIFGIVVWQGNVLRQGGWTEVGFPLALIGLAISFLAPRWLARRWRER' A
#
# COMPACT_ATOMS: atom_id res chain seq x y z
N MET A 1 -1.30 13.90 37.37
CA MET A 1 -0.90 14.74 36.23
C MET A 1 -0.98 13.87 34.98
N THR A 2 -2.15 13.83 34.33
CA THR A 2 -2.27 13.23 33.00
C THR A 2 -1.87 14.31 32.02
N ASP A 3 -0.58 14.45 31.75
CA ASP A 3 -0.14 15.35 30.70
C ASP A 3 -0.76 14.86 29.38
N PRO A 4 -1.52 15.71 28.65
CA PRO A 4 -1.97 15.34 27.32
C PRO A 4 -0.71 15.07 26.50
N LEU A 5 -0.59 13.84 25.97
CA LEU A 5 0.52 13.49 25.08
C LEU A 5 0.68 14.62 24.06
N PRO A 6 1.89 15.18 23.88
CA PRO A 6 2.07 16.32 23.00
C PRO A 6 1.49 15.97 21.64
N SER A 7 0.73 16.88 21.03
CA SER A 7 0.01 16.73 19.75
C SER A 7 0.85 16.12 18.62
N ASN A 8 2.17 16.16 18.77
CA ASN A 8 3.19 15.52 17.96
C ASN A 8 3.11 13.98 17.93
N ASP A 9 2.88 13.30 19.06
CA ASP A 9 2.90 11.82 19.13
C ASP A 9 1.78 11.19 18.28
N ALA A 10 0.56 11.71 18.42
CA ALA A 10 -0.58 11.26 17.61
C ALA A 10 -0.32 11.49 16.11
N THR A 11 0.36 12.58 15.75
CA THR A 11 0.72 12.89 14.37
C THR A 11 1.73 11.89 13.81
N TRP A 12 2.80 11.58 14.55
CA TRP A 12 3.79 10.58 14.11
C TRP A 12 3.19 9.18 14.03
N ARG A 13 2.36 8.79 15.01
CA ARG A 13 1.64 7.52 14.99
C ARG A 13 0.75 7.38 13.76
N ASN A 14 -0.06 8.40 13.46
CA ASN A 14 -0.95 8.38 12.30
C ASN A 14 -0.16 8.31 10.99
N ARG A 15 0.96 9.03 10.88
CA ARG A 15 1.86 8.98 9.71
C ARG A 15 2.46 7.59 9.53
N PHE A 16 2.95 6.98 10.62
CA PHE A 16 3.48 5.62 10.61
C PHE A 16 2.42 4.61 10.16
N ILE A 17 1.22 4.67 10.74
CA ILE A 17 0.11 3.78 10.38
C ILE A 17 -0.23 3.95 8.89
N ALA A 18 -0.39 5.17 8.41
CA ALA A 18 -0.73 5.43 7.01
C ALA A 18 0.35 4.91 6.04
N LEU A 19 1.64 5.08 6.35
CA LEU A 19 2.72 4.54 5.51
C LEU A 19 2.71 3.02 5.46
N ASN A 20 2.51 2.35 6.60
CA ASN A 20 2.47 0.90 6.67
C ASN A 20 1.22 0.34 5.98
N LEU A 21 0.04 0.91 6.22
CA LEU A 21 -1.18 0.53 5.53
C LEU A 21 -1.06 0.68 4.01
N THR A 22 -0.42 1.76 3.54
CA THR A 22 -0.17 1.95 2.10
C THR A 22 0.72 0.86 1.53
N ARG A 23 1.81 0.52 2.23
CA ARG A 23 2.73 -0.56 1.81
C ARG A 23 2.04 -1.92 1.80
N ILE A 24 1.37 -2.27 2.90
CA ILE A 24 0.66 -3.53 3.04
C ILE A 24 -0.44 -3.65 1.99
N GLY A 25 -1.23 -2.60 1.78
CA GLY A 25 -2.27 -2.56 0.75
C GLY A 25 -1.71 -2.75 -0.65
N GLY A 26 -0.61 -2.05 -1.00
CA GLY A 26 0.06 -2.25 -2.29
C GLY A 26 0.63 -3.67 -2.45
N THR A 27 1.25 -4.22 -1.42
CA THR A 27 1.76 -5.60 -1.42
C THR A 27 0.63 -6.61 -1.57
N ALA A 28 -0.47 -6.46 -0.83
CA ALA A 28 -1.65 -7.31 -0.95
C ALA A 28 -2.24 -7.26 -2.37
N LEU A 29 -2.33 -6.06 -2.97
CA LEU A 29 -2.78 -5.89 -4.35
C LEU A 29 -1.82 -6.55 -5.36
N THR A 30 -0.51 -6.47 -5.09
CA THR A 30 0.52 -7.14 -5.91
C THR A 30 0.31 -8.64 -5.91
N ILE A 31 0.20 -9.24 -4.70
CA ILE A 31 0.00 -10.68 -4.53
C ILE A 31 -1.32 -11.09 -5.18
N PHE A 32 -2.40 -10.33 -4.97
CA PHE A 32 -3.68 -10.60 -5.62
C PHE A 32 -3.55 -10.58 -7.15
N GLY A 33 -2.85 -9.60 -7.73
CA GLY A 33 -2.56 -9.57 -9.16
C GLY A 33 -1.81 -10.79 -9.66
N ILE A 34 -0.80 -11.27 -8.90
CA ILE A 34 -0.05 -12.49 -9.23
C ILE A 34 -0.97 -13.72 -9.19
N VAL A 35 -1.85 -13.81 -8.19
CA VAL A 35 -2.83 -14.90 -8.07
C VAL A 35 -3.83 -14.87 -9.23
N VAL A 36 -4.26 -13.70 -9.69
CA VAL A 36 -5.11 -13.56 -10.89
C VAL A 36 -4.34 -13.92 -12.17
N TRP A 37 -3.06 -13.55 -12.25
CA TRP A 37 -2.22 -13.82 -13.42
C TRP A 37 -1.95 -15.31 -13.61
N GLN A 38 -1.54 -16.01 -12.56
CA GLN A 38 -1.02 -17.38 -12.64
C GLN A 38 -1.99 -18.44 -12.09
N GLY A 39 -3.02 -18.02 -11.34
CA GLY A 39 -3.94 -18.92 -10.65
C GLY A 39 -5.27 -19.10 -11.39
N ASN A 40 -6.10 -20.01 -10.88
CA ASN A 40 -7.39 -20.36 -11.47
C ASN A 40 -8.60 -19.68 -10.79
N VAL A 41 -8.37 -18.62 -10.01
CA VAL A 41 -9.39 -18.00 -9.15
C VAL A 41 -10.47 -17.24 -9.91
N LEU A 42 -10.10 -16.56 -11.00
CA LEU A 42 -11.03 -15.76 -11.82
C LEU A 42 -11.20 -16.33 -13.24
N ARG A 43 -10.19 -17.03 -13.76
CA ARG A 43 -10.18 -17.67 -15.07
C ARG A 43 -9.28 -18.92 -15.00
N GLN A 44 -9.73 -20.03 -15.57
CA GLN A 44 -8.88 -21.23 -15.68
C GLN A 44 -7.67 -20.93 -16.58
N GLY A 45 -6.48 -21.32 -16.12
CA GLY A 45 -5.20 -21.03 -16.77
C GLY A 45 -4.65 -19.64 -16.48
N GLY A 46 -5.27 -18.86 -15.59
CA GLY A 46 -4.86 -17.49 -15.31
C GLY A 46 -5.44 -16.44 -16.24
N TRP A 47 -5.42 -15.18 -15.80
CA TRP A 47 -5.89 -14.05 -16.59
C TRP A 47 -4.77 -13.00 -16.72
N THR A 48 -3.82 -13.25 -17.63
CA THR A 48 -2.62 -12.44 -17.81
C THR A 48 -2.90 -10.97 -18.07
N GLU A 49 -3.86 -10.66 -18.95
CA GLU A 49 -4.19 -9.29 -19.36
C GLU A 49 -4.72 -8.43 -18.21
N VAL A 50 -5.20 -9.05 -17.12
CA VAL A 50 -5.69 -8.36 -15.93
C VAL A 50 -4.72 -8.49 -14.77
N GLY A 51 -4.27 -9.72 -14.47
CA GLY A 51 -3.43 -10.02 -13.32
C GLY A 51 -2.06 -9.37 -13.40
N PHE A 52 -1.42 -9.36 -14.57
CA PHE A 52 -0.09 -8.78 -14.73
C PHE A 52 -0.10 -7.25 -14.52
N PRO A 53 -0.97 -6.46 -15.19
CA PRO A 53 -1.09 -5.03 -14.90
C PRO A 53 -1.46 -4.75 -13.44
N LEU A 54 -2.37 -5.54 -12.87
CA LEU A 54 -2.79 -5.39 -11.48
C LEU A 54 -1.63 -5.59 -10.50
N ALA A 55 -0.81 -6.62 -10.73
CA ALA A 55 0.38 -6.89 -9.94
C ALA A 55 1.37 -5.71 -9.99
N LEU A 56 1.63 -5.18 -11.19
CA LEU A 56 2.53 -4.04 -11.37
C LEU A 56 1.99 -2.76 -10.72
N ILE A 57 0.68 -2.50 -10.80
CA ILE A 57 0.05 -1.36 -10.13
C ILE A 57 0.17 -1.50 -8.61
N GLY A 58 -0.12 -2.67 -8.05
CA GLY A 58 0.08 -2.94 -6.63
C GLY A 58 1.52 -2.72 -6.20
N LEU A 59 2.49 -3.18 -7.01
CA LEU A 59 3.91 -3.03 -6.76
C LEU A 59 4.31 -1.56 -6.78
N ALA A 60 3.83 -0.80 -7.77
CA ALA A 60 4.06 0.64 -7.81
C ALA A 60 3.49 1.33 -6.57
N ILE A 61 2.27 0.98 -6.14
CA ILE A 61 1.64 1.55 -4.94
C ILE A 61 2.48 1.23 -3.68
N SER A 62 2.98 0.00 -3.53
CA SER A 62 3.72 -0.41 -2.32
C SER A 62 5.02 0.38 -2.12
N PHE A 63 5.61 0.90 -3.20
CA PHE A 63 6.89 1.63 -3.15
C PHE A 63 6.78 3.14 -3.41
N LEU A 64 5.91 3.59 -4.32
CA LEU A 64 5.85 4.99 -4.77
C LEU A 64 4.87 5.80 -3.91
N ALA A 65 3.70 5.27 -3.60
CA ALA A 65 2.71 5.96 -2.79
C ALA A 65 3.21 6.35 -1.37
N PRO A 66 3.93 5.49 -0.61
CA PRO A 66 4.46 5.90 0.69
C PRO A 66 5.54 6.98 0.58
N ARG A 67 6.35 6.97 -0.50
CA ARG A 67 7.34 8.03 -0.76
C ARG A 67 6.66 9.36 -1.05
N TRP A 68 5.63 9.35 -1.89
CA TRP A 68 4.84 10.53 -2.22
C TRP A 68 4.13 11.09 -0.97
N LEU A 69 3.53 10.23 -0.15
CA LEU A 69 2.86 10.61 1.08
C LEU A 69 3.82 11.26 2.09
N ALA A 70 5.01 10.66 2.28
CA ALA A 70 6.06 11.22 3.12
C ALA A 70 6.62 12.55 2.60
N ARG A 71 6.64 12.76 1.27
CA ARG A 71 7.03 14.06 0.68
C ARG A 71 5.99 15.12 0.96
N ARG A 72 4.71 14.82 0.73
CA ARG A 72 3.59 15.73 0.99
C ARG A 72 3.49 16.20 2.44
N TRP A 73 3.89 15.37 3.40
CA TRP A 73 3.94 15.75 4.82
C TRP A 73 5.15 16.59 5.23
N ARG A 74 6.19 16.66 4.40
CA ARG A 74 7.34 17.56 4.60
C ARG A 74 7.12 18.94 4.00
N GLU A 75 6.31 19.01 2.95
CA GLU A 75 5.89 20.25 2.31
C GLU A 75 4.81 21.01 3.12
N ARG A 76 4.31 20.41 4.22
CA ARG A 76 3.35 21.01 5.15
C ARG A 76 3.99 21.20 6.51
#